data_AF-A0A8I0C7W1-F1
#
_entry.id   AF-A0A8I0C7W1-F1
#
_cell.length_a   1.000
_cell.length_b   1.000
_cell.length_c   1.000
_cell.angle_alpha   90.00
_cell.angle_beta   90.00
_cell.angle_gamma   90.00
#
_symmetry.space_group_name_H-M   'P 1'
#
loop_
_entity.id
_entity.type
_entity.pdbx_description
1 polymer ?
#
loop_
_entity_poly.entity_id
_entity_poly.type
_entity_poly.pdbx_seq_one_letter_code
_entity_poly.pdbx_strand_id
1 'polypeptide(L)'
;MRTRVLAAATALLIGVGAAPAVSADKPSQPRQCFWNHQVNSFAAQGDRTVNLRVGVKDYYQLELFGPCPDVDWTQKIALISRGGSTICSGLDAEIVTPSAIGPQKCMVRNVRKLSPTEVAALPKGAKP
;
A
#
# COMPACT_ATOMS: atom_id res chain seq x y z
N MET A 1 -72.08 -23.34 -14.94
CA MET A 1 -71.83 -21.91 -15.24
C MET A 1 -70.93 -21.37 -14.14
N ARG A 2 -69.61 -21.37 -14.36
CA ARG A 2 -68.78 -20.20 -14.74
C ARG A 2 -68.75 -19.08 -13.69
N THR A 3 -67.59 -18.99 -13.01
CA THR A 3 -66.90 -17.79 -12.46
C THR A 3 -67.58 -17.10 -11.26
N ARG A 4 -66.89 -16.68 -10.18
CA ARG A 4 -65.68 -15.85 -10.11
C ARG A 4 -64.87 -16.06 -8.81
N VAL A 5 -63.56 -15.95 -8.96
CA VAL A 5 -62.53 -15.82 -7.91
C VAL A 5 -62.37 -14.32 -7.56
N LEU A 6 -62.29 -13.98 -6.26
CA LEU A 6 -61.66 -12.77 -5.70
C LEU A 6 -61.16 -13.14 -4.29
N ALA A 7 -59.86 -13.35 -4.10
CA ALA A 7 -58.83 -12.35 -3.76
C ALA A 7 -58.75 -12.06 -2.25
N ALA A 8 -57.77 -12.68 -1.58
CA ALA A 8 -57.24 -12.23 -0.30
C ALA A 8 -55.74 -12.60 -0.27
N ALA A 9 -54.89 -11.64 -0.66
CA ALA A 9 -53.44 -11.77 -0.57
C ALA A 9 -52.99 -11.11 0.74
N THR A 10 -52.78 -11.92 1.77
CA THR A 10 -52.18 -11.50 3.05
C THR A 10 -50.68 -11.34 2.83
N ALA A 11 -50.21 -10.09 2.82
CA ALA A 11 -48.80 -9.75 2.73
C ALA A 11 -48.06 -10.15 4.02
N LEU A 12 -47.24 -11.20 3.95
CA LEU A 12 -46.30 -11.56 5.00
C LEU A 12 -45.03 -10.71 4.81
N LEU A 13 -44.88 -9.68 5.64
CA LEU A 13 -43.66 -8.87 5.73
C LEU A 13 -42.54 -9.73 6.32
N ILE A 14 -41.73 -10.33 5.45
CA ILE A 14 -40.47 -10.98 5.84
C ILE A 14 -39.47 -9.85 6.12
N GLY A 15 -39.23 -9.58 7.41
CA GLY A 15 -38.17 -8.71 7.86
C GLY A 15 -36.82 -9.30 7.45
N VAL A 16 -36.20 -8.72 6.43
CA VAL A 16 -34.82 -9.02 6.05
C VAL A 16 -33.93 -8.39 7.12
N GLY A 17 -33.47 -9.21 8.06
CA GLY A 17 -32.44 -8.82 9.02
C GLY A 17 -31.19 -8.38 8.26
N ALA A 18 -30.89 -7.09 8.29
CA ALA A 18 -29.58 -6.57 7.89
C ALA A 18 -28.56 -7.09 8.92
N ALA A 19 -27.90 -8.19 8.60
CA ALA A 19 -26.73 -8.62 9.34
C ALA A 19 -25.67 -7.51 9.26
N PRO A 20 -25.06 -7.10 10.38
CA PRO A 20 -23.97 -6.13 10.32
C PRO A 20 -22.83 -6.79 9.54
N ALA A 21 -22.40 -6.14 8.46
CA ALA A 21 -21.17 -6.52 7.80
C ALA A 21 -20.03 -6.25 8.78
N VAL A 22 -19.61 -7.28 9.51
CA VAL A 22 -18.37 -7.25 10.28
C VAL A 22 -17.27 -7.15 9.24
N SER A 23 -16.72 -5.95 9.07
CA SER A 23 -15.49 -5.74 8.32
C SER A 23 -14.45 -6.69 8.92
N ALA A 24 -14.14 -7.77 8.19
CA ALA A 24 -13.10 -8.69 8.60
C ALA A 24 -11.79 -7.91 8.66
N ASP A 25 -11.32 -7.63 9.86
CA ASP A 25 -10.00 -7.06 10.09
C ASP A 25 -8.99 -7.98 9.40
N LYS A 26 -8.41 -7.49 8.31
CA LYS A 26 -7.38 -8.19 7.57
C LYS A 26 -6.27 -8.51 8.57
N PRO A 27 -5.82 -9.77 8.71
CA PRO A 27 -4.82 -10.14 9.70
C PRO A 27 -3.65 -9.17 9.65
N SER A 28 -3.38 -8.48 10.76
CA SER A 28 -2.24 -7.58 10.87
C SER A 28 -0.99 -8.41 10.63
N GLN A 29 -0.36 -8.20 9.46
CA GLN A 29 0.89 -8.87 9.11
C GLN A 29 1.91 -8.50 10.19
N PRO A 30 2.67 -9.47 10.76
CA PRO A 30 3.69 -9.15 11.74
C PRO A 30 4.62 -8.09 11.17
N ARG A 31 4.79 -6.96 11.87
CA ARG A 31 5.56 -5.80 11.40
C ARG A 31 6.97 -6.25 10.98
N GLN A 32 7.19 -6.32 9.66
CA GLN A 32 8.48 -6.67 9.09
C GLN A 32 9.31 -5.39 9.03
N CYS A 33 10.26 -5.28 9.94
CA CYS A 33 11.18 -4.15 10.01
C CYS A 33 12.44 -4.43 9.20
N PHE A 34 13.10 -3.38 8.73
CA PHE A 34 14.43 -3.49 8.13
C PHE A 34 15.33 -2.30 8.48
N TRP A 35 16.64 -2.48 8.38
CA TRP A 35 17.59 -1.41 8.64
C TRP A 35 17.78 -0.53 7.41
N ASN A 36 17.79 0.81 7.57
CA ASN A 36 17.88 1.70 6.40
C ASN A 36 19.15 1.48 5.57
N HIS A 37 20.26 1.11 6.22
CA HIS A 37 21.56 0.90 5.58
C HIS A 37 21.64 -0.41 4.78
N GLN A 38 20.62 -1.27 4.88
CA GLN A 38 20.52 -2.50 4.10
C GLN A 38 19.81 -2.28 2.76
N VAL A 39 19.32 -1.08 2.47
CA VAL A 39 18.71 -0.76 1.17
C VAL A 39 19.79 -0.74 0.10
N ASN A 40 19.64 -1.58 -0.92
CA ASN A 40 20.62 -1.74 -1.99
C ASN A 40 20.23 -0.97 -3.26
N SER A 41 18.94 -0.94 -3.57
CA SER A 41 18.40 -0.27 -4.75
C SER A 41 16.94 0.11 -4.54
N PHE A 42 16.44 1.02 -5.37
CA PHE A 42 15.05 1.46 -5.40
C PHE A 42 14.55 1.50 -6.84
N ALA A 43 13.24 1.40 -6.98
CA ALA A 43 12.53 1.61 -8.23
C ALA A 43 11.17 2.22 -7.92
N ALA A 44 10.87 3.40 -8.45
CA ALA A 44 9.57 4.01 -8.27
C ALA A 44 8.57 3.53 -9.33
N GLN A 45 7.30 3.52 -8.96
CA GLN A 45 6.17 3.32 -9.85
C GLN A 45 5.37 4.63 -9.86
N GLY A 46 5.74 5.52 -10.77
CA GLY A 46 5.24 6.90 -10.78
C GLY A 46 5.65 7.67 -9.53
N ASP A 47 4.85 8.68 -9.17
CA ASP A 47 5.17 9.66 -8.12
C ASP A 47 4.70 9.27 -6.71
N ARG A 48 4.10 8.08 -6.51
CA ARG A 48 3.41 7.71 -5.26
C ARG A 48 3.84 6.39 -4.66
N THR A 49 4.67 5.62 -5.34
CA THR A 49 5.07 4.30 -4.89
C THR A 49 6.55 4.10 -5.16
N VAL A 50 7.28 3.65 -4.14
CA VAL A 50 8.71 3.34 -4.26
C VAL A 50 8.93 1.92 -3.74
N ASN A 51 9.43 1.06 -4.60
CA ASN A 51 9.85 -0.28 -4.22
C ASN A 51 11.33 -0.26 -3.86
N LEU A 52 11.71 -1.03 -2.85
CA LEU A 52 13.07 -1.16 -2.34
C LEU A 52 13.53 -2.59 -2.42
N ARG A 53 14.80 -2.79 -2.75
CA ARG A 53 15.52 -4.04 -2.49
C ARG A 53 16.34 -3.88 -1.22
N VAL A 54 16.16 -4.79 -0.28
CA VAL A 54 16.76 -4.76 1.04
C VAL A 54 17.52 -6.06 1.31
N GLY A 55 18.81 -5.93 1.58
CA GLY A 55 19.72 -7.05 1.75
C GLY A 55 19.75 -7.95 0.51
N VAL A 56 19.74 -9.26 0.73
CA VAL A 56 19.97 -10.23 -0.35
C VAL A 56 18.70 -10.49 -1.18
N LYS A 57 17.53 -10.59 -0.54
CA LYS A 57 16.31 -11.12 -1.18
C LYS A 57 15.01 -10.43 -0.81
N ASP A 58 15.04 -9.48 0.13
CA ASP A 58 13.82 -8.87 0.61
C ASP A 58 13.45 -7.67 -0.25
N TYR A 59 12.15 -7.54 -0.52
CA TYR A 59 11.59 -6.42 -1.27
C TYR A 59 10.52 -5.77 -0.42
N TYR A 60 10.52 -4.43 -0.40
CA TYR A 60 9.53 -3.65 0.30
C TYR A 60 8.89 -2.64 -0.64
N GLN A 61 7.62 -2.34 -0.40
CA GLN A 61 6.91 -1.27 -1.08
C GLN A 61 6.60 -0.17 -0.08
N LEU A 62 6.96 1.04 -0.46
CA LEU A 62 6.65 2.29 0.21
C LEU A 62 5.52 2.97 -0.58
N GLU A 63 4.41 3.26 0.08
CA GLU A 63 3.38 4.14 -0.46
C GLU A 63 3.58 5.53 0.13
N LEU A 64 3.52 6.57 -0.69
CA LEU A 64 3.75 7.95 -0.26
C LEU A 64 2.43 8.62 0.13
N PHE A 65 2.51 9.63 1.00
CA PHE A 65 1.30 10.36 1.44
C PHE A 65 0.61 11.12 0.29
N GLY A 66 1.40 11.60 -0.67
CA GLY A 66 0.96 12.26 -1.89
C GLY A 66 2.01 12.12 -2.99
N PRO A 67 1.81 12.77 -4.15
CA PRO A 67 2.82 12.90 -5.18
C PRO A 67 4.17 13.35 -4.62
N CYS A 68 5.23 12.66 -5.04
CA CYS A 68 6.61 13.01 -4.85
C CYS A 68 7.19 13.26 -6.24
N PRO A 69 7.16 14.51 -6.72
CA PRO A 69 7.75 14.85 -8.00
C PRO A 69 9.15 14.28 -8.13
N ASP A 70 9.51 13.85 -9.33
CA ASP A 70 10.87 13.48 -9.69
C ASP A 70 11.44 12.18 -9.10
N VAL A 71 10.68 11.50 -8.24
CA VAL A 71 11.11 10.23 -7.61
C VAL A 71 11.26 9.07 -8.60
N ASP A 72 10.59 9.14 -9.74
CA ASP A 72 10.56 8.11 -10.77
C ASP A 72 11.59 8.27 -11.89
N TRP A 73 12.17 9.45 -12.05
CA TRP A 73 13.26 9.68 -13.01
C TRP A 73 14.62 9.88 -12.34
N THR A 74 14.67 10.21 -11.05
CA THR A 74 15.94 10.35 -10.33
C THR A 74 16.71 9.02 -10.29
N GLN A 75 18.03 9.11 -10.30
CA GLN A 75 18.92 7.96 -10.10
C GLN A 75 19.33 7.78 -8.63
N LYS A 76 18.94 8.70 -7.75
CA LYS A 76 19.30 8.67 -6.33
C LYS A 76 18.18 9.21 -5.45
N ILE A 77 18.00 8.53 -4.33
CA ILE A 77 17.18 8.97 -3.20
C ILE A 77 17.96 8.74 -1.91
N ALA A 78 17.60 9.46 -0.85
CA ALA A 78 17.96 9.07 0.51
C ALA A 78 16.73 8.54 1.23
N LEU A 79 16.89 7.42 1.94
CA LEU A 79 15.86 6.89 2.83
C LEU A 79 16.23 7.22 4.28
N ILE A 80 15.47 8.13 4.87
CA ILE A 80 15.68 8.60 6.23
C ILE A 80 14.78 7.79 7.16
N SER A 81 15.39 7.22 8.19
CA SER A 81 14.68 6.59 9.30
C SER A 81 14.51 7.62 10.42
N ARG A 82 13.26 7.90 10.83
CA ARG A 82 12.95 9.02 11.74
C ARG A 82 13.00 8.66 13.23
N GLY A 83 12.90 7.38 13.57
CA GLY A 83 12.85 6.88 14.96
C GLY A 83 14.08 6.09 15.40
N GLY A 84 15.14 6.06 14.59
CA GLY A 84 16.33 5.23 14.80
C GLY A 84 16.94 4.80 13.48
N SER A 85 17.52 3.61 13.40
CA SER A 85 18.13 3.07 12.16
C SER A 85 17.25 2.01 11.46
N THR A 86 16.05 1.77 11.98
CA THR A 86 15.14 0.72 11.54
C THR A 86 13.80 1.32 11.10
N ILE A 87 13.26 0.83 9.98
CA ILE A 87 11.97 1.22 9.42
C ILE A 87 11.02 0.05 9.55
N CYS A 88 9.90 0.25 10.24
CA CYS A 88 8.86 -0.76 10.44
C CYS A 88 7.51 -0.36 9.85
N SER A 89 7.28 0.94 9.71
CA SER A 89 6.01 1.53 9.26
C SER A 89 6.25 2.82 8.48
N GLY A 90 5.21 3.37 7.86
CA GLY A 90 5.33 4.60 7.06
C GLY A 90 5.83 5.80 7.85
N LEU A 91 5.34 5.99 9.07
CA LEU A 91 5.74 7.14 9.91
C LEU A 91 7.21 7.08 10.35
N ASP A 92 7.87 5.93 10.21
CA ASP A 92 9.29 5.76 10.50
C ASP A 92 10.17 6.19 9.32
N ALA A 93 9.61 6.44 8.13
CA ALA A 93 10.35 6.66 6.90
C ALA A 93 10.03 7.99 6.20
N GLU A 94 11.07 8.61 5.65
CA GLU A 94 10.97 9.76 4.76
C GLU A 94 11.91 9.53 3.57
N ILE A 95 11.43 9.77 2.35
CA ILE A 95 12.26 9.77 1.16
C ILE A 95 12.71 11.20 0.90
N VAL A 96 14.00 11.38 0.63
CA VAL A 96 14.55 12.64 0.11
C VAL A 96 14.99 12.41 -1.33
N THR A 97 14.45 13.18 -2.26
CA THR A 97 14.78 13.12 -3.68
C THR A 97 15.20 14.49 -4.19
N PRO A 98 16.06 14.59 -5.22
CA PRO A 98 16.30 15.86 -5.92
C PRO A 98 15.00 16.47 -6.47
N SER A 99 15.01 17.80 -6.65
CA SER A 99 14.00 18.56 -7.39
C SER A 99 14.67 19.76 -8.06
N ALA A 100 13.94 20.46 -8.93
CA ALA A 100 14.43 21.65 -9.64
C ALA A 100 14.95 22.77 -8.70
N ILE A 101 14.40 22.90 -7.50
CA ILE A 101 14.73 23.96 -6.53
C ILE A 101 15.54 23.45 -5.32
N GLY A 102 15.99 22.19 -5.36
CA GLY A 102 16.73 21.55 -4.27
C GLY A 102 16.11 20.23 -3.79
N PRO A 103 16.68 19.55 -2.80
CA PRO A 103 16.11 18.30 -2.29
C PRO A 103 14.72 18.52 -1.68
N GLN A 104 13.80 17.61 -1.98
CA GLN A 104 12.44 17.60 -1.43
C GLN A 104 12.22 16.36 -0.58
N LYS A 105 11.27 16.46 0.36
CA LYS A 105 10.94 15.41 1.33
C LYS A 105 9.56 14.83 1.01
N CYS A 106 9.51 13.51 0.91
CA CYS A 106 8.30 12.77 0.60
C CYS A 106 8.00 11.81 1.74
N MET A 107 6.93 12.12 2.46
CA MET A 107 6.50 11.35 3.62
C MET A 107 5.95 10.00 3.17
N VAL A 108 6.36 8.92 3.85
CA VAL A 108 5.87 7.57 3.58
C VAL A 108 4.60 7.34 4.41
N ARG A 109 3.54 6.90 3.74
CA ARG A 109 2.26 6.51 4.34
C ARG A 109 2.29 5.08 4.85
N ASN A 110 2.78 4.15 4.03
CA ASN A 110 2.75 2.73 4.34
C ASN A 110 4.04 2.04 3.91
N VAL A 111 4.44 1.02 4.66
CA VAL A 111 5.60 0.16 4.39
C VAL A 111 5.14 -1.28 4.50
N ARG A 112 5.38 -2.06 3.45
CA ARG A 112 5.05 -3.49 3.48
C ARG A 112 6.10 -4.32 2.76
N LYS A 113 6.33 -5.53 3.24
CA LYS A 113 7.14 -6.51 2.55
C LYS A 113 6.35 -7.09 1.37
N LEU A 114 7.03 -7.28 0.24
CA LEU A 114 6.47 -7.94 -0.94
C LEU A 114 6.81 -9.43 -0.91
N SER A 115 5.82 -10.26 -1.21
CA SER A 115 6.03 -11.69 -1.48
C SER A 115 6.71 -11.90 -2.85
N PRO A 116 7.34 -13.06 -3.09
CA PRO A 116 7.99 -13.34 -4.37
C PRO A 116 7.05 -13.23 -5.57
N THR A 117 5.78 -13.61 -5.41
CA THR A 117 4.74 -13.51 -6.45
C THR A 117 4.39 -12.06 -6.75
N GLU A 118 4.27 -11.21 -5.72
CA GLU A 118 4.05 -9.76 -5.91
C GLU A 118 5.25 -9.10 -6.60
N VAL A 119 6.48 -9.46 -6.23
CA VAL A 119 7.70 -8.94 -6.89
C VAL A 119 7.75 -9.33 -8.36
N ALA A 120 7.35 -10.55 -8.70
CA ALA A 120 7.29 -11.01 -10.08
C ALA A 120 6.19 -10.30 -10.89
N ALA A 121 5.11 -9.86 -10.23
CA ALA A 121 4.00 -9.13 -10.84
C ALA A 121 4.25 -7.62 -10.97
N LEU A 122 5.36 -7.09 -10.46
CA LEU A 122 5.68 -5.66 -10.58
C LEU A 122 5.77 -5.23 -12.05
N PRO A 123 5.26 -4.04 -12.42
CA PRO A 123 5.43 -3.49 -13.76
C PRO A 123 6.91 -3.39 -14.16
N LYS A 124 7.16 -3.37 -15.48
CA LYS A 124 8.51 -3.15 -16.01
C LYS A 124 9.07 -1.82 -15.48
N GLY A 125 10.26 -1.85 -14.90
CA GLY A 125 10.92 -0.68 -14.32
C GLY A 125 10.54 -0.38 -12.87
N ALA A 126 9.51 -1.01 -12.30
CA ALA A 126 9.12 -0.86 -10.90
C ALA A 126 9.84 -1.86 -9.97
N LYS A 127 10.58 -2.83 -10.52
CA LYS A 127 11.38 -3.79 -9.76
C LYS A 127 12.79 -3.24 -9.53
N PRO A 128 13.26 -3.12 -8.27
CA PRO A 128 14.59 -2.59 -7.93
C PRO A 128 15.73 -3.59 -8.13
#